data_AF-A0A9J9BBH1-F1
#
_entry.id   AF-A0A9J9BBH1-F1
#
_cell.length_a   1.000
_cell.length_b   1.000
_cell.length_c   1.000
_cell.angle_alpha   90.00
_cell.angle_beta   90.00
_cell.angle_gamma   90.00
#
_symmetry.space_group_name_H-M   'P 1'
#
loop_
_entity.id
_entity.type
_entity.pdbx_description
1 polymer ?
#
loop_
_entity_poly.entity_id
_entity_poly.type
_entity_poly.pdbx_seq_one_letter_code
_entity_poly.pdbx_strand_id
1 'polypeptide(L)'
;MCSSPKSSGSRRPRSAPSKSLAESFSSEQRARFTQVANQAEQRRAQRVATNKRWKQAQADKASTIKSNIKPEQSKIPIVKKVLQIFS
;
A
#
# COMPACT_ATOMS: atom_id res chain seq x y z
N MET A 1 -12.49 59.41 11.08
CA MET A 1 -11.60 59.08 9.96
C MET A 1 -10.83 57.83 10.34
N CYS A 2 -11.08 56.70 9.69
CA CYS A 2 -10.48 55.41 10.04
C CYS A 2 -9.53 55.02 8.90
N SER A 3 -8.24 55.29 9.07
CA SER A 3 -7.21 54.89 8.10
C SER A 3 -6.68 53.51 8.48
N SER A 4 -6.99 52.48 7.70
CA SER A 4 -6.35 51.17 7.84
C SER A 4 -4.87 51.29 7.48
N PRO A 5 -3.94 50.74 8.28
CA PRO A 5 -2.53 50.75 7.92
C PRO A 5 -2.37 49.96 6.63
N LYS A 6 -1.78 50.61 5.61
CA LYS A 6 -1.42 49.96 4.36
C LYS A 6 -0.44 48.85 4.73
N SER A 7 -0.88 47.60 4.64
CA SER A 7 -0.06 46.41 4.87
C SER A 7 1.07 46.44 3.84
N SER A 8 2.18 47.08 4.23
CA SER A 8 3.46 46.89 3.58
C SER A 8 3.73 45.41 3.75
N GLY A 9 3.63 44.66 2.65
CA GLY A 9 3.85 43.23 2.63
C GLY A 9 5.23 42.96 3.20
N SER A 10 5.26 42.72 4.52
CA SER A 10 6.44 42.39 5.27
C SER A 10 6.93 41.10 4.66
N ARG A 11 7.87 41.23 3.74
CA ARG A 11 8.61 40.10 3.19
C ARG A 11 9.22 39.46 4.42
N ARG A 12 8.62 38.35 4.87
CA ARG A 12 9.19 37.52 5.93
C ARG A 12 10.67 37.39 5.59
N PRO A 13 11.59 37.77 6.49
CA PRO A 13 13.01 37.61 6.21
C PRO A 13 13.19 36.17 5.74
N ARG A 14 13.85 36.00 4.58
CA ARG A 14 14.18 34.66 4.06
C ARG A 14 14.90 33.98 5.22
N SER A 15 14.24 33.01 5.86
CA SER A 15 14.81 32.27 6.97
C SER A 15 16.18 31.80 6.50
N ALA A 16 17.23 32.13 7.26
CA ALA A 16 18.58 31.66 6.98
C ALA A 16 18.52 30.15 6.70
N PRO A 17 19.31 29.61 5.75
CA PRO A 17 19.30 28.18 5.47
C PRO A 17 19.51 27.44 6.79
N SER A 18 18.45 26.84 7.33
CA SER A 18 18.58 26.04 8.54
C SER A 18 19.51 24.91 8.16
N LYS A 19 20.71 24.87 8.76
CA LYS A 19 21.64 23.76 8.60
C LYS A 19 20.83 22.48 8.69
N SER A 20 20.95 21.62 7.68
CA SER A 20 20.13 20.42 7.65
C SER A 20 20.44 19.59 8.90
N LEU A 21 19.46 18.84 9.44
CA LEU A 21 19.70 17.97 10.60
C LEU A 21 20.89 17.02 10.36
N ALA A 22 21.14 16.65 9.11
CA ALA A 22 22.29 15.83 8.72
C ALA A 22 23.63 16.54 8.96
N GLU A 23 23.67 17.87 8.85
CA GLU A 23 24.86 18.70 8.96
C GLU A 23 25.34 18.87 10.40
N SER A 24 24.48 18.62 11.39
CA SER A 24 24.86 18.52 12.80
C SER A 24 25.50 17.19 13.18
N PHE A 25 25.51 16.18 12.29
CA PHE A 25 26.09 14.87 12.57
C PHE A 25 27.50 14.72 12.01
N SER A 26 28.32 13.94 12.72
CA SER A 26 29.63 13.54 12.22
C SER A 26 29.51 12.72 10.92
N SER A 27 30.59 12.62 10.15
CA SER A 27 30.64 11.77 8.95
C SER A 27 30.31 10.31 9.28
N GLU A 28 30.81 9.80 10.40
CA GLU A 28 30.54 8.44 10.87
C GLU A 28 29.06 8.21 11.21
N GLN A 29 28.44 9.15 11.92
CA GLN A 29 27.01 9.08 12.25
C GLN A 29 26.15 9.09 10.99
N ARG A 30 26.48 9.96 10.03
CA ARG A 30 25.81 9.98 8.72
C ARG A 30 25.97 8.65 7.98
N ALA A 31 27.16 8.05 7.99
CA ALA A 31 27.38 6.75 7.36
C ALA A 31 26.53 5.65 8.00
N ARG A 32 26.37 5.66 9.33
CA ARG A 32 25.48 4.72 10.04
C ARG A 32 24.02 4.90 9.65
N PHE A 33 23.54 6.14 9.57
CA PHE A 33 22.17 6.40 9.10
C PHE A 33 21.93 5.89 7.68
N THR A 34 22.86 6.14 6.77
CA THR A 34 22.79 5.63 5.39
C THR A 34 22.76 4.10 5.36
N GLN A 35 23.60 3.43 6.15
CA GLN A 35 23.59 1.96 6.23
C GLN A 35 22.23 1.42 6.70
N VAL A 36 21.66 2.01 7.75
CA VAL A 36 20.34 1.61 8.27
C VAL A 36 19.24 1.86 7.25
N ALA A 37 19.27 3.02 6.57
CA ALA A 37 18.30 3.36 5.53
C ALA A 37 18.34 2.33 4.38
N ASN A 38 19.55 1.99 3.91
CA ASN A 38 19.73 1.00 2.83
C ASN A 38 19.21 -0.38 3.25
N GLN A 39 19.49 -0.82 4.48
CA GLN A 39 18.95 -2.09 4.99
C GLN A 39 17.42 -2.07 5.10
N ALA A 40 16.83 -0.96 5.54
CA ALA A 40 15.38 -0.81 5.63
C ALA A 40 14.72 -0.89 4.25
N GLU A 41 15.35 -0.29 3.23
CA GLU A 41 14.91 -0.37 1.84
C GLU A 41 14.96 -1.81 1.30
N GLN A 42 16.07 -2.52 1.53
CA GLN A 42 16.19 -3.94 1.15
C GLN A 42 15.09 -4.80 1.78
N ARG A 43 14.82 -4.62 3.09
CA ARG A 43 13.72 -5.34 3.78
C ARG A 43 12.35 -4.98 3.21
N ARG A 44 12.14 -3.72 2.80
CA ARG A 44 10.91 -3.30 2.14
C ARG A 44 10.75 -3.98 0.79
N ALA A 45 11.78 -4.02 -0.03
CA ALA A 45 11.76 -4.68 -1.33
C ALA A 45 11.43 -6.18 -1.20
N GLN A 46 12.05 -6.87 -0.24
CA GLN A 46 11.77 -8.27 0.06
C GLN A 46 10.30 -8.49 0.46
N ARG A 47 9.75 -7.68 1.37
CA ARG A 47 8.34 -7.78 1.77
C ARG A 47 7.39 -7.57 0.60
N VAL A 48 7.67 -6.60 -0.27
CA VAL A 48 6.85 -6.32 -1.46
C VAL A 48 6.91 -7.50 -2.43
N ALA A 49 8.09 -8.05 -2.69
CA ALA A 49 8.26 -9.21 -3.57
C ALA A 49 7.52 -10.44 -3.04
N THR A 50 7.66 -10.75 -1.75
CA THR A 50 6.96 -11.87 -1.09
C THR A 50 5.45 -11.69 -1.14
N ASN A 51 4.95 -10.49 -0.82
CA ASN A 51 3.52 -10.20 -0.87
C ASN A 51 2.96 -10.32 -2.28
N LYS A 52 3.71 -9.87 -3.30
CA LYS A 52 3.32 -10.01 -4.70
C LYS A 52 3.21 -11.49 -5.09
N ARG A 53 4.22 -12.30 -4.76
CA ARG A 53 4.23 -13.74 -5.03
C ARG A 53 3.07 -14.46 -4.32
N TRP A 54 2.82 -14.11 -3.06
CA TRP A 54 1.70 -14.70 -2.30
C TRP A 54 0.35 -14.35 -2.92
N LYS A 55 0.14 -13.08 -3.30
CA LYS A 55 -1.10 -12.65 -3.97
C LYS A 55 -1.31 -13.35 -5.32
N GLN A 56 -0.25 -13.52 -6.11
CA GLN A 56 -0.31 -14.27 -7.37
C GLN A 56 -0.73 -15.73 -7.12
N ALA A 57 -0.08 -16.42 -6.18
CA ALA A 57 -0.43 -17.79 -5.85
C ALA A 57 -1.88 -17.94 -5.37
N GLN A 58 -2.43 -16.95 -4.66
CA GLN A 58 -3.85 -16.95 -4.27
C GLN A 58 -4.78 -16.70 -5.46
N ALA A 59 -4.41 -15.79 -6.37
CA ALA A 59 -5.15 -15.55 -7.60
C ALA A 59 -5.19 -16.80 -8.49
N ASP A 60 -4.07 -17.50 -8.64
CA ASP A 60 -3.95 -18.74 -9.43
C ASP A 60 -4.81 -19.88 -8.85
N LYS A 61 -4.85 -19.99 -7.52
CA LYS A 61 -5.74 -20.92 -6.81
C LYS A 61 -7.21 -20.57 -7.07
N ALA A 62 -7.57 -19.30 -6.94
CA ALA A 62 -8.93 -18.83 -7.18
C ALA A 62 -9.36 -19.03 -8.65
N SER A 63 -8.47 -18.82 -9.63
CA SER A 63 -8.76 -19.11 -11.03
C SER A 63 -8.93 -20.60 -11.31
N THR A 64 -8.12 -21.45 -10.69
CA THR A 64 -8.22 -22.92 -10.83
C THR A 64 -9.55 -23.44 -10.30
N ILE A 65 -10.00 -22.91 -9.15
CA ILE A 65 -11.30 -23.25 -8.57
C ILE A 65 -12.43 -22.79 -9.52
N LYS A 66 -12.37 -21.56 -10.03
CA LYS A 66 -13.39 -21.02 -10.96
C LYS A 66 -13.45 -21.79 -12.29
N SER A 67 -12.32 -22.23 -12.84
CA SER A 67 -12.29 -23.02 -14.07
C SER A 67 -12.86 -24.42 -13.88
N ASN A 68 -12.70 -25.01 -12.69
CA ASN A 68 -13.27 -26.31 -12.36
C ASN A 68 -14.79 -26.24 -12.06
N ILE A 69 -15.33 -25.03 -11.84
CA ILE A 69 -16.76 -24.78 -11.57
C ILE A 69 -17.51 -24.30 -12.85
N LYS A 70 -16.96 -24.51 -14.05
CA LYS A 70 -17.73 -24.24 -15.28
C LYS A 70 -18.96 -25.16 -15.41
N PRO A 71 -20.06 -24.66 -16.00
CA PRO A 71 -21.43 -24.95 -15.58
C PRO A 71 -22.02 -26.17 -16.28
N GLU A 72 -21.61 -27.38 -15.92
CA GLU A 72 -22.30 -28.62 -16.34
C GLU A 72 -23.32 -29.11 -15.28
N GLN A 73 -23.97 -28.19 -14.56
CA GLN A 73 -25.07 -28.54 -13.64
C GLN A 73 -26.27 -27.57 -13.65
N SER A 74 -26.40 -26.68 -14.64
CA SER A 74 -27.63 -25.88 -14.80
C SER A 74 -28.59 -26.55 -15.77
N LYS A 75 -29.24 -27.65 -15.37
CA LYS A 75 -30.49 -28.16 -15.96
C LYS A 75 -31.11 -29.30 -15.14
N ILE A 76 -31.25 -29.11 -13.83
CA ILE A 76 -32.23 -29.91 -13.07
C ILE A 76 -33.08 -28.93 -12.26
N PRO A 77 -34.36 -28.69 -12.63
CA PRO A 77 -35.24 -27.88 -11.80
C PRO A 77 -35.41 -28.58 -10.45
N ILE A 78 -34.99 -27.89 -9.39
CA ILE A 78 -34.91 -28.33 -7.98
C ILE A 78 -36.26 -28.72 -7.37
N VAL A 79 -37.36 -28.65 -8.12
CA VAL A 79 -38.73 -28.82 -7.58
C VAL A 79 -39.26 -30.27 -7.64
N LYS A 80 -38.56 -31.24 -8.24
CA LYS A 80 -39.09 -32.62 -8.39
C LYS A 80 -38.45 -33.73 -7.54
N LYS A 81 -37.61 -33.43 -6.55
CA LYS A 81 -37.02 -34.48 -5.69
C LYS A 81 -37.65 -34.66 -4.30
N VAL A 82 -38.68 -33.91 -3.93
CA VAL A 82 -39.32 -34.04 -2.60
C VAL A 82 -40.62 -34.87 -2.64
N LEU A 83 -41.18 -35.16 -3.81
CA LEU A 83 -42.47 -35.87 -3.95
C LEU A 83 -42.33 -37.30 -4.50
N GLN A 84 -41.33 -38.05 -4.01
CA GLN A 84 -41.20 -39.48 -4.33
C GLN A 84 -40.88 -40.35 -3.11
N ILE A 85 -40.92 -39.76 -1.90
CA ILE A 85 -40.67 -40.46 -0.64
C ILE A 85 -41.94 -40.55 0.22
N PHE A 86 -43.05 -39.91 -0.18
CA PHE A 86 -44.30 -39.85 0.61
C PHE A 86 -45.59 -40.09 -0.21
N SER A 87 -45.60 -41.04 -1.16
CA SER A 87 -46.85 -41.62 -1.67
C SER A 87 -46.69 -43.11 -1.88
#